data_AF-A0AAW0B4S6-F1
#
_entry.id   AF-A0AAW0B4S6-F1
#
_cell.length_a   1.000
_cell.length_b   1.000
_cell.length_c   1.000
_cell.angle_alpha   90.00
_cell.angle_beta   90.00
_cell.angle_gamma   90.00
#
_symmetry.space_group_name_H-M   'P 1'
#
loop_
_entity.id
_entity.type
_entity.pdbx_description
1 polymer ?
#
loop_
_entity_poly.entity_id
_entity_poly.type
_entity_poly.pdbx_seq_one_letter_code
_entity_poly.pdbx_strand_id
1 'polypeptide(L)'
;MPWAKVRKSKAVRRQENREKSARHYARHRQEILARKKAARQLVAQGADNSREVTIHRSGEAESERRRKKKDQGEGARSISLVRSEFTVQLNAITQRLHQYTQGLASAFIESLYEQHMKERGGNASMNTPNPMLTEAETVILDLLNSCYSLENKSLQEGVLSAYQDTHKLTMRLKCILDSVHNLEMMIMDPEEDLEQAYSAGRLDFQKKHVQAWMNGTEPVPV
;
A
#
# COMPACT_ATOMS: atom_id res chain seq x y z
N MET A 1 -8.23 -38.11 -22.36
CA MET A 1 -8.60 -36.71 -22.63
C MET A 1 -9.62 -36.24 -21.58
N PRO A 2 -9.39 -35.14 -20.84
CA PRO A 2 -10.38 -34.65 -19.89
C PRO A 2 -11.55 -33.97 -20.64
N TRP A 3 -12.79 -34.34 -20.28
CA TRP A 3 -14.00 -33.77 -20.89
C TRP A 3 -14.20 -32.32 -20.40
N ALA A 4 -14.41 -31.40 -21.35
CA ALA A 4 -14.71 -30.01 -21.02
C ALA A 4 -16.04 -29.92 -20.26
N LYS A 5 -16.01 -29.41 -19.02
CA LYS A 5 -17.23 -29.14 -18.23
C LYS A 5 -18.03 -28.04 -18.92
N VAL A 6 -19.09 -28.40 -19.64
CA VAL A 6 -20.02 -27.45 -20.27
C VAL A 6 -20.70 -26.64 -19.16
N ARG A 7 -20.28 -25.38 -18.99
CA ARG A 7 -20.89 -24.46 -18.02
C ARG A 7 -22.21 -23.92 -18.60
N LYS A 8 -23.34 -24.28 -17.99
CA LYS A 8 -24.65 -23.72 -18.34
C LYS A 8 -24.64 -22.20 -18.17
N SER A 9 -25.19 -21.48 -19.16
CA SER A 9 -25.30 -20.02 -19.11
C SER A 9 -26.20 -19.57 -17.93
N LYS A 10 -26.03 -18.31 -17.50
CA LYS A 10 -26.83 -17.73 -16.41
C LYS A 10 -28.34 -17.72 -16.73
N ALA A 11 -28.69 -17.57 -18.01
CA ALA A 11 -30.07 -17.59 -18.48
C ALA A 11 -30.71 -18.97 -18.28
N VAL A 12 -30.01 -20.04 -18.66
CA VAL A 12 -30.48 -21.43 -18.51
C VAL A 12 -30.70 -21.78 -17.03
N ARG A 13 -29.76 -21.39 -16.16
CA ARG A 13 -29.91 -21.60 -14.70
C ARG A 13 -31.13 -20.87 -14.11
N ARG A 14 -31.42 -19.65 -14.57
CA ARG A 14 -32.60 -18.89 -14.12
C ARG A 14 -33.89 -19.56 -14.56
N GLN A 15 -33.94 -20.08 -15.78
CA GLN A 15 -35.12 -20.77 -16.31
C GLN A 15 -35.39 -22.08 -15.55
N GLU A 16 -34.36 -22.90 -15.32
CA GLU A 16 -34.48 -24.13 -14.53
C GLU A 16 -34.97 -23.85 -13.10
N ASN A 17 -34.51 -22.77 -12.46
CA ASN A 17 -35.00 -22.38 -11.13
C ASN A 17 -36.47 -21.94 -11.16
N ARG A 18 -36.90 -21.19 -12.17
CA ARG A 18 -38.32 -20.81 -12.32
C ARG A 18 -39.21 -22.03 -12.45
N GLU A 19 -38.81 -23.01 -13.26
CA GLU A 19 -39.56 -24.25 -13.46
C GLU A 19 -39.59 -25.12 -12.20
N LYS A 20 -38.46 -25.25 -11.48
CA LYS A 20 -38.41 -25.94 -10.20
C LYS A 20 -39.32 -25.30 -9.16
N SER A 21 -39.27 -23.97 -9.04
CA SER A 21 -40.15 -23.23 -8.12
C SER A 21 -41.62 -23.38 -8.52
N ALA A 22 -41.96 -23.29 -9.81
CA ALA A 22 -43.33 -23.46 -10.28
C ALA A 22 -43.89 -24.85 -9.94
N ARG A 23 -43.09 -25.91 -10.12
CA ARG A 23 -43.48 -27.28 -9.73
C ARG A 23 -43.68 -27.43 -8.22
N HIS A 24 -42.80 -26.81 -7.42
CA HIS A 24 -42.93 -26.80 -5.96
C HIS A 24 -44.22 -26.08 -5.51
N TYR A 25 -44.48 -24.89 -6.07
CA TYR A 25 -45.69 -24.13 -5.76
C TYR A 25 -46.96 -24.84 -6.22
N ALA A 26 -46.94 -25.57 -7.33
CA ALA A 26 -48.07 -26.37 -7.78
C ALA A 26 -48.38 -27.51 -6.81
N ARG A 27 -47.37 -28.23 -6.30
CA ARG A 27 -47.56 -29.34 -5.35
C ARG A 27 -47.99 -28.88 -3.95
N HIS A 28 -47.42 -27.80 -3.44
CA HIS A 28 -47.63 -27.36 -2.05
C HIS A 28 -48.54 -26.13 -1.93
N ARG A 29 -49.32 -25.81 -2.97
CA ARG A 29 -50.12 -24.57 -3.05
C ARG A 29 -51.00 -24.37 -1.81
N GLN A 30 -51.73 -25.42 -1.42
CA GLN A 30 -52.68 -25.35 -0.32
C GLN A 30 -51.98 -25.17 1.03
N GLU A 31 -50.89 -25.90 1.28
CA GLU A 31 -50.08 -25.77 2.50
C GLU A 31 -49.44 -24.37 2.63
N ILE A 32 -48.92 -23.84 1.52
CA ILE A 32 -48.33 -22.49 1.48
C ILE A 32 -49.41 -21.42 1.75
N LEU A 33 -50.60 -21.57 1.17
CA LEU A 33 -51.71 -20.64 1.41
C LEU A 33 -52.22 -20.72 2.86
N ALA A 34 -52.29 -21.93 3.44
CA ALA A 34 -52.66 -22.14 4.83
C ALA A 34 -51.65 -21.50 5.79
N ARG A 35 -50.33 -21.70 5.58
CA ARG A 35 -49.27 -21.05 6.37
C ARG A 35 -49.34 -19.52 6.25
N LYS A 36 -49.59 -18.98 5.05
CA LYS A 36 -49.74 -17.53 4.87
C LYS A 36 -50.98 -16.98 5.58
N LYS A 37 -52.09 -17.73 5.61
CA LYS A 37 -53.30 -17.34 6.33
C LYS A 37 -53.08 -17.36 7.84
N ALA A 38 -52.43 -18.40 8.38
CA ALA A 38 -52.07 -18.50 9.79
C ALA A 38 -51.10 -17.38 10.22
N ALA A 39 -50.09 -17.06 9.41
CA ALA A 39 -49.19 -15.94 9.67
C ALA A 39 -49.92 -14.58 9.71
N ARG A 40 -50.89 -14.37 8.81
CA ARG A 40 -51.73 -13.15 8.82
C ARG A 40 -52.63 -13.06 10.05
N GLN A 41 -53.14 -14.20 10.53
CA GLN A 41 -53.96 -14.25 11.75
C GLN A 41 -53.14 -13.96 13.01
N LEU A 42 -51.90 -14.45 13.09
CA LEU A 42 -50.96 -14.12 14.18
C LEU A 42 -50.61 -12.62 14.19
N VAL A 43 -50.43 -12.02 13.01
CA VAL A 43 -50.19 -10.57 12.88
C VAL A 43 -51.42 -9.76 13.30
N ALA A 44 -52.63 -10.24 12.97
CA ALA A 44 -53.88 -9.58 13.38
C ALA A 44 -54.10 -9.65 14.89
N GLN A 45 -53.79 -10.78 15.53
CA GLN A 45 -53.89 -10.94 16.99
C GLN A 45 -52.82 -10.16 17.76
N GLY A 46 -51.66 -9.90 17.15
CA GLY A 46 -50.61 -9.04 17.73
C GLY A 46 -50.84 -7.53 17.56
N ALA A 47 -51.83 -7.12 16.77
CA ALA A 47 -52.06 -5.72 16.41
C ALA A 47 -52.86 -4.91 17.46
N ASP A 48 -53.66 -5.57 18.30
CA ASP A 48 -54.51 -4.86 19.28
C ASP A 48 -53.77 -4.45 20.57
N ASN A 49 -52.64 -5.09 20.92
CA ASN A 49 -51.82 -4.71 22.08
C ASN A 49 -50.59 -3.83 21.76
N SER A 50 -50.33 -3.52 20.49
CA SER A 50 -49.05 -2.93 20.05
C SER A 50 -49.13 -1.48 19.54
N ARG A 51 -50.32 -0.87 19.52
CA ARG A 51 -50.53 0.41 18.83
C ARG A 51 -50.00 1.64 19.58
N GLU A 52 -49.88 1.59 20.92
CA GLU A 52 -49.30 2.70 21.71
C GLU A 52 -47.78 2.60 21.94
N VAL A 53 -47.19 1.40 21.95
CA VAL A 53 -45.76 1.21 22.30
C VAL A 53 -44.81 1.33 21.09
N THR A 54 -45.32 1.18 19.86
CA THR A 54 -44.47 1.09 18.65
C THR A 54 -44.07 2.43 18.04
N ILE A 55 -44.85 3.50 18.27
CA ILE A 55 -44.56 4.82 17.68
C ILE A 55 -43.31 5.43 18.31
N HIS A 56 -43.11 5.31 19.63
CA HIS A 56 -41.94 5.87 20.31
C HIS A 56 -40.63 5.11 20.03
N ARG A 57 -40.65 3.77 19.91
CA ARG A 57 -39.43 2.97 19.64
C ARG A 57 -38.93 3.05 18.19
N SER A 58 -39.80 3.34 17.22
CA SER A 58 -39.39 3.42 15.81
C SER A 58 -38.60 4.69 15.48
N GLY A 59 -38.95 5.83 16.09
CA GLY A 59 -38.23 7.10 15.94
C GLY A 59 -36.83 7.07 16.53
N GLU A 60 -36.66 6.50 17.73
CA GLU A 60 -35.35 6.38 18.38
C GLU A 60 -34.42 5.43 17.62
N ALA A 61 -34.91 4.24 17.25
CA ALA A 61 -34.13 3.25 16.51
C ALA A 61 -33.74 3.73 15.09
N GLU A 62 -34.61 4.48 14.42
CA GLU A 62 -34.28 5.07 13.11
C GLU A 62 -33.35 6.28 13.25
N SER A 63 -33.50 7.12 14.28
CA SER A 63 -32.55 8.19 14.56
C SER A 63 -31.16 7.65 14.90
N GLU A 64 -31.09 6.55 15.65
CA GLU A 64 -29.84 5.94 16.05
C GLU A 64 -29.17 5.20 14.89
N ARG A 65 -29.95 4.58 13.99
CA ARG A 65 -29.42 4.08 12.71
C ARG A 65 -28.90 5.19 11.82
N ARG A 66 -29.59 6.35 11.74
CA ARG A 66 -29.13 7.50 10.96
C ARG A 66 -27.87 8.12 11.56
N ARG A 67 -27.77 8.22 12.90
CA ARG A 67 -26.55 8.64 13.62
C ARG A 67 -25.40 7.67 13.34
N LYS A 68 -25.55 6.37 13.56
CA LYS A 68 -24.52 5.35 13.26
C LYS A 68 -24.06 5.36 11.80
N LYS A 69 -24.97 5.59 10.84
CA LYS A 69 -24.64 5.67 9.41
C LYS A 69 -23.93 6.98 9.03
N LYS A 70 -24.25 8.08 9.71
CA LYS A 70 -23.56 9.37 9.60
C LYS A 70 -22.15 9.27 10.21
N ASP A 71 -22.03 8.71 11.40
CA ASP A 71 -20.75 8.51 12.11
C ASP A 71 -19.83 7.56 11.33
N GLN A 72 -20.35 6.50 10.71
CA GLN A 72 -19.58 5.63 9.81
C GLN A 72 -19.12 6.35 8.54
N GLY A 73 -19.95 7.24 7.97
CA GLY A 73 -19.58 8.04 6.80
C GLY A 73 -18.53 9.10 7.12
N GLU A 74 -18.61 9.72 8.28
CA GLU A 74 -17.62 10.70 8.78
C GLU A 74 -16.30 10.02 9.13
N GLY A 75 -16.34 8.84 9.78
CA GLY A 75 -15.16 8.02 10.04
C GLY A 75 -14.46 7.56 8.75
N ALA A 76 -15.22 7.11 7.75
CA ALA A 76 -14.65 6.71 6.46
C ALA A 76 -14.03 7.90 5.69
N ARG A 77 -14.65 9.08 5.75
CA ARG A 77 -14.09 10.30 5.15
C ARG A 77 -12.81 10.75 5.85
N SER A 78 -12.79 10.72 7.19
CA SER A 78 -11.62 11.04 8.01
C SER A 78 -10.43 10.13 7.67
N ILE A 79 -10.66 8.80 7.62
CA ILE A 79 -9.62 7.83 7.23
C ILE A 79 -9.12 8.09 5.79
N SER A 80 -10.01 8.49 4.86
CA SER A 80 -9.60 8.80 3.49
C SER A 80 -8.74 10.07 3.39
N LEU A 81 -9.06 11.10 4.19
CA LEU A 81 -8.30 12.35 4.27
C LEU A 81 -6.91 12.09 4.85
N VAL A 82 -6.85 11.39 5.98
CA VAL A 82 -5.60 10.95 6.61
C VAL A 82 -4.73 10.15 5.63
N ARG A 83 -5.31 9.17 4.93
CA ARG A 83 -4.59 8.39 3.92
C ARG A 83 -4.06 9.28 2.79
N SER A 84 -4.84 10.27 2.34
CA SER A 84 -4.41 11.20 1.29
C SER A 84 -3.23 12.07 1.71
N GLU A 85 -3.16 12.47 2.99
CA GLU A 85 -2.03 13.24 3.52
C GLU A 85 -0.74 12.42 3.50
N PHE A 86 -0.78 11.16 3.96
CA PHE A 86 0.38 10.27 3.89
C PHE A 86 0.87 10.07 2.45
N THR A 87 -0.06 9.86 1.50
CA THR A 87 0.30 9.71 0.09
C THR A 87 0.97 10.97 -0.47
N VAL A 88 0.48 12.16 -0.13
CA VAL A 88 1.09 13.42 -0.56
C VAL A 88 2.50 13.58 0.00
N GLN A 89 2.69 13.31 1.30
CA GLN A 89 3.99 13.42 1.95
C GLN A 89 4.99 12.40 1.40
N LEU A 90 4.57 11.15 1.22
CA LEU A 90 5.41 10.10 0.65
C LEU A 90 5.81 10.43 -0.80
N ASN A 91 4.88 10.95 -1.60
CA ASN A 91 5.17 11.37 -2.97
C ASN A 91 6.16 12.54 -3.00
N ALA A 92 6.06 13.48 -2.06
CA ALA A 92 7.02 14.59 -1.97
C ALA A 92 8.45 14.08 -1.67
N ILE A 93 8.60 13.16 -0.72
CA ILE A 93 9.91 12.55 -0.41
C ILE A 93 10.44 11.77 -1.62
N THR A 94 9.57 10.98 -2.27
CA THR A 94 9.93 10.18 -3.44
C THR A 94 10.36 11.07 -4.61
N GLN A 95 9.66 12.16 -4.87
CA GLN A 95 10.01 13.13 -5.91
C GLN A 95 11.33 13.83 -5.60
N ARG A 96 11.57 14.22 -4.34
CA ARG A 96 12.85 14.82 -3.93
C ARG A 96 14.02 13.85 -4.11
N LEU A 97 13.84 12.59 -3.75
CA LEU A 97 14.82 11.54 -4.03
C LEU A 97 15.04 11.35 -5.54
N HIS A 98 13.96 11.34 -6.33
CA HIS A 98 14.02 11.18 -7.77
C HIS A 98 14.75 12.35 -8.44
N GLN A 99 14.47 13.58 -8.03
CA GLN A 99 15.16 14.78 -8.53
C GLN A 99 16.65 14.74 -8.19
N TYR A 100 16.99 14.36 -6.97
CA TYR A 100 18.38 14.30 -6.52
C TYR A 100 19.18 13.20 -7.24
N THR A 101 18.59 12.02 -7.38
CA THR A 101 19.23 10.86 -8.05
C THR A 101 19.05 10.86 -9.57
N GLN A 102 18.43 11.91 -10.14
CA GLN A 102 18.02 11.95 -11.56
C GLN A 102 17.22 10.71 -11.99
N GLY A 103 16.48 10.14 -11.05
CA GLY A 103 15.60 8.99 -11.22
C GLY A 103 16.24 7.62 -11.09
N LEU A 104 17.57 7.50 -11.14
CA LEU A 104 18.28 6.23 -11.09
C LEU A 104 19.38 6.25 -10.02
N ALA A 105 19.12 5.56 -8.91
CA ALA A 105 20.07 5.47 -7.80
C ALA A 105 21.43 4.87 -8.21
N SER A 106 21.46 3.89 -9.11
CA SER A 106 22.71 3.33 -9.63
C SER A 106 23.52 4.34 -10.43
N ALA A 107 22.86 5.10 -11.30
CA ALA A 107 23.51 6.12 -12.13
C ALA A 107 24.03 7.28 -11.26
N PHE A 108 23.29 7.63 -10.21
CA PHE A 108 23.74 8.59 -9.20
C PHE A 108 25.04 8.15 -8.52
N ILE A 109 25.13 6.92 -8.00
CA ILE A 109 26.35 6.41 -7.38
C ILE A 109 27.51 6.34 -8.39
N GLU A 110 27.24 5.97 -9.64
CA GLU A 110 28.24 5.97 -10.73
C GLU A 110 28.75 7.38 -11.05
N SER A 111 27.86 8.37 -11.07
CA SER A 111 28.25 9.77 -11.26
C SER A 111 29.14 10.30 -10.13
N LEU A 112 28.86 9.92 -8.87
CA LEU A 112 29.70 10.28 -7.73
C LEU A 112 31.11 9.69 -7.85
N TYR A 113 31.21 8.42 -8.26
CA TYR A 113 32.49 7.75 -8.51
C TYR A 113 33.27 8.42 -9.65
N GLU A 114 32.64 8.65 -10.80
CA GLU A 114 33.31 9.29 -11.96
C GLU A 114 33.80 10.70 -11.63
N GLN A 115 33.00 11.46 -10.88
CA GLN A 115 33.35 12.81 -10.48
C GLN A 115 34.53 12.81 -9.51
N HIS A 116 34.54 11.89 -8.55
CA HIS A 116 35.70 11.68 -7.68
C HIS A 116 36.96 11.32 -8.47
N MET A 117 36.86 10.40 -9.45
CA MET A 117 38.00 10.00 -10.28
C MET A 117 38.55 11.15 -11.13
N LYS A 118 37.68 12.05 -11.62
CA LYS A 118 38.09 13.27 -12.33
C LYS A 118 38.87 14.22 -11.43
N GLU A 119 38.42 14.40 -10.19
CA GLU A 119 39.08 15.26 -9.20
C GLU A 119 40.42 14.68 -8.72
N ARG A 120 40.53 13.34 -8.61
CA ARG A 120 41.76 12.61 -8.28
C ARG A 120 42.89 12.84 -9.30
N GLY A 121 42.55 13.18 -10.55
CA GLY A 121 43.51 13.58 -11.59
C GLY A 121 44.23 14.91 -11.33
N GLY A 122 43.80 15.69 -10.33
CA GLY A 122 44.41 16.96 -9.95
C GLY A 122 44.74 17.05 -8.46
N ASN A 123 45.89 16.54 -8.01
CA ASN A 123 46.53 16.81 -6.70
C ASN A 123 45.63 16.76 -5.44
N ALA A 124 44.49 16.08 -5.47
CA ALA A 124 43.61 15.93 -4.31
C ALA A 124 44.25 14.97 -3.29
N SER A 125 44.44 15.43 -2.05
CA SER A 125 44.92 14.62 -0.93
C SER A 125 43.93 13.49 -0.63
N MET A 126 44.41 12.25 -0.55
CA MET A 126 43.57 11.06 -0.24
C MET A 126 42.97 11.09 1.18
N ASN A 127 43.41 12.00 2.05
CA ASN A 127 42.99 12.06 3.45
C ASN A 127 41.89 13.09 3.72
N THR A 128 41.32 13.71 2.69
CA THR A 128 40.23 14.68 2.83
C THR A 128 38.90 14.03 2.42
N PRO A 129 37.86 14.06 3.27
CA PRO A 129 36.52 13.59 2.91
C PRO A 129 36.07 14.25 1.61
N ASN A 130 35.53 13.46 0.69
CA ASN A 130 35.03 13.99 -0.57
C ASN A 130 33.77 14.84 -0.28
N PRO A 131 33.80 16.16 -0.50
CA PRO A 131 32.70 17.05 -0.14
C PRO A 131 31.38 16.66 -0.81
N MET A 132 31.44 16.03 -1.99
CA MET A 132 30.25 15.56 -2.71
C MET A 132 29.63 14.31 -2.08
N LEU A 133 30.46 13.42 -1.52
CA LEU A 133 29.96 12.25 -0.79
C LEU A 133 29.33 12.68 0.54
N THR A 134 29.95 13.64 1.23
CA THR A 134 29.39 14.23 2.45
C THR A 134 28.05 14.94 2.18
N GLU A 135 27.93 15.68 1.08
CA GLU A 135 26.67 16.29 0.67
C GLU A 135 25.60 15.23 0.37
N ALA A 136 25.97 14.19 -0.39
CA ALA A 136 25.07 13.08 -0.72
C ALA A 136 24.57 12.35 0.54
N GLU A 137 25.46 12.02 1.46
CA GLU A 137 25.11 11.42 2.74
C GLU A 137 24.13 12.31 3.51
N THR A 138 24.42 13.61 3.63
CA THR A 138 23.56 14.56 4.36
C THR A 138 22.15 14.62 3.78
N VAL A 139 22.04 14.72 2.45
CA VAL A 139 20.74 14.76 1.75
C VAL A 139 19.97 13.46 1.95
N ILE A 140 20.63 12.31 1.86
CA ILE A 140 19.98 11.00 2.05
C ILE A 140 19.54 10.80 3.50
N LEU A 141 20.34 11.23 4.48
CA LEU A 141 20.00 11.21 5.90
C LEU A 141 18.78 12.07 6.21
N ASP A 142 18.67 13.26 5.62
CA ASP A 142 17.49 14.13 5.76
C ASP A 142 16.21 13.47 5.22
N LEU A 143 16.32 12.80 4.07
CA LEU A 143 15.20 12.04 3.49
C LEU A 143 14.84 10.83 4.37
N LEU A 144 15.82 10.14 4.94
CA LEU A 144 15.60 9.05 5.90
C LEU A 144 14.88 9.52 7.15
N ASN A 145 15.31 10.64 7.74
CA ASN A 145 14.66 11.22 8.90
C ASN A 145 13.21 11.60 8.62
N SER A 146 12.94 12.13 7.41
CA SER A 146 11.58 12.40 6.94
C SER A 146 10.75 11.11 6.83
N CYS A 147 11.32 10.03 6.32
CA CYS A 147 10.67 8.73 6.25
C CYS A 147 10.39 8.15 7.64
N TYR A 148 11.32 8.22 8.59
CA TYR A 148 11.10 7.73 9.95
C TYR A 148 9.98 8.49 10.66
N SER A 149 9.90 9.81 10.47
CA SER A 149 8.80 10.61 11.00
C SER A 149 7.46 10.15 10.44
N LEU A 150 7.40 9.93 9.11
CA LEU A 150 6.20 9.48 8.42
C LEU A 150 5.79 8.05 8.80
N GLU A 151 6.78 7.15 8.94
CA GLU A 151 6.59 5.76 9.35
C GLU A 151 5.99 5.71 10.77
N ASN A 152 6.57 6.46 11.72
CA ASN A 152 6.05 6.58 13.08
C ASN A 152 4.63 7.16 13.12
N LYS A 153 4.38 8.24 12.35
CA LYS A 153 3.06 8.88 12.27
C LYS A 153 2.02 7.90 11.70
N SER A 154 2.36 7.15 10.65
CA SER A 154 1.47 6.17 10.04
C SER A 154 1.13 5.00 10.97
N LEU A 155 2.09 4.60 11.81
CA LEU A 155 1.89 3.56 12.82
C LEU A 155 0.96 4.06 13.94
N GLN A 156 1.16 5.29 14.42
CA GLN A 156 0.31 5.92 15.43
C GLN A 156 -1.14 6.11 14.96
N GLU A 157 -1.33 6.44 13.69
CA GLU A 157 -2.65 6.63 13.08
C GLU A 157 -3.28 5.32 12.55
N GLY A 158 -2.58 4.18 12.66
CA GLY A 158 -3.08 2.86 12.26
C GLY A 158 -3.19 2.65 10.75
N VAL A 159 -2.49 3.46 9.94
CA VAL A 159 -2.55 3.42 8.46
C VAL A 159 -1.49 2.47 7.91
N LEU A 160 -1.75 1.17 8.02
CA LEU A 160 -0.79 0.10 7.65
C LEU A 160 -0.25 0.20 6.22
N SER A 161 -1.06 0.64 5.24
CA SER A 161 -0.57 0.81 3.87
C SER A 161 0.47 1.92 3.76
N ALA A 162 0.24 3.05 4.44
CA ALA A 162 1.19 4.16 4.46
C ALA A 162 2.49 3.76 5.17
N TYR A 163 2.38 2.97 6.24
CA TYR A 163 3.54 2.38 6.91
C TYR A 163 4.37 1.53 5.94
N GLN A 164 3.74 0.59 5.23
CA GLN A 164 4.44 -0.30 4.28
C GLN A 164 5.11 0.48 3.15
N ASP A 165 4.41 1.45 2.56
CA ASP A 165 4.94 2.24 1.45
C ASP A 165 6.11 3.13 1.91
N THR A 166 6.02 3.72 3.10
CA THR A 166 7.10 4.50 3.70
C THR A 166 8.29 3.62 4.06
N HIS A 167 8.06 2.45 4.64
CA HIS A 167 9.11 1.50 5.03
C HIS A 167 9.90 1.01 3.80
N LYS A 168 9.23 0.75 2.67
CA LYS A 168 9.90 0.44 1.40
C LYS A 168 10.86 1.56 0.98
N LEU A 169 10.43 2.81 1.07
CA LEU A 169 11.26 3.96 0.74
C LEU A 169 12.45 4.11 1.72
N THR A 170 12.23 3.88 3.03
CA THR A 170 13.29 3.83 4.04
C THR A 170 14.36 2.82 3.67
N MET A 171 13.97 1.59 3.32
CA MET A 171 14.93 0.54 2.93
C MET A 171 15.71 0.92 1.67
N ARG A 172 15.05 1.54 0.69
CA ARG A 172 15.72 2.03 -0.52
C ARG A 172 16.76 3.09 -0.19
N LEU A 173 16.41 4.09 0.62
CA LEU A 173 17.33 5.15 1.04
C LEU A 173 18.52 4.60 1.81
N LYS A 174 18.33 3.60 2.69
CA LYS A 174 19.42 2.90 3.38
C LYS A 174 20.38 2.25 2.40
N CYS A 175 19.88 1.54 1.38
CA CYS A 175 20.76 0.93 0.38
C CYS A 175 21.60 1.98 -0.38
N ILE A 176 21.04 3.15 -0.66
CA ILE A 176 21.79 4.25 -1.31
C ILE A 176 22.85 4.77 -0.34
N LEU A 177 22.47 5.05 0.92
CA LEU A 177 23.40 5.52 1.96
C LEU A 177 24.57 4.55 2.16
N ASP A 178 24.29 3.26 2.31
CA ASP A 178 25.30 2.22 2.45
C ASP A 178 26.28 2.23 1.26
N SER A 179 25.77 2.53 0.05
CA SER A 179 26.60 2.57 -1.16
C SER A 179 27.47 3.81 -1.23
N VAL A 180 26.97 4.96 -0.78
CA VAL A 180 27.78 6.18 -0.61
C VAL A 180 28.89 5.92 0.40
N HIS A 181 28.58 5.28 1.53
CA HIS A 181 29.57 4.97 2.55
C HIS A 181 30.62 3.95 2.08
N ASN A 182 30.19 2.89 1.36
CA ASN A 182 31.14 1.95 0.76
C ASN A 182 32.05 2.63 -0.26
N LEU A 183 31.53 3.55 -1.06
CA LEU A 183 32.33 4.33 -2.00
C LEU A 183 33.35 5.21 -1.26
N GLU A 184 32.95 5.85 -0.15
CA GLU A 184 33.86 6.63 0.69
C GLU A 184 34.97 5.77 1.31
N MET A 185 34.63 4.59 1.84
CA MET A 185 35.62 3.65 2.39
C MET A 185 36.61 3.18 1.31
N MET A 186 36.13 2.82 0.11
CA MET A 186 36.99 2.43 -1.01
C MET A 186 37.94 3.55 -1.41
N ILE A 187 37.48 4.79 -1.41
CA ILE A 187 38.31 5.97 -1.72
C ILE A 187 39.41 6.16 -0.68
N MET A 188 39.13 5.87 0.59
CA MET A 188 40.09 5.99 1.68
C MET A 188 41.06 4.81 1.78
N ASP A 189 40.88 3.72 1.02
CA ASP A 189 41.82 2.59 1.00
C ASP A 189 42.93 2.81 -0.04
N PRO A 190 44.18 3.07 0.39
CA PRO A 190 45.30 3.30 -0.53
C PRO A 190 45.87 2.01 -1.14
N GLU A 191 45.50 0.83 -0.64
CA GLU A 191 46.06 -0.46 -1.08
C GLU A 191 45.18 -1.20 -2.09
N GLU A 192 43.91 -0.83 -2.22
CA GLU A 192 42.95 -1.47 -3.11
C GLU A 192 42.90 -0.79 -4.50
N ASP A 193 42.85 -1.60 -5.57
CA ASP A 193 42.56 -1.08 -6.91
C ASP A 193 41.12 -0.56 -6.92
N LEU A 194 40.97 0.76 -6.81
CA LEU A 194 39.69 1.45 -6.69
C LEU A 194 38.70 1.05 -7.80
N GLU A 195 39.19 0.71 -8.99
CA GLU A 195 38.34 0.28 -10.10
C GLU A 195 37.77 -1.13 -9.87
N GLN A 196 38.58 -2.05 -9.33
CA GLN A 196 38.12 -3.37 -8.91
C GLN A 196 37.19 -3.30 -7.71
N ALA A 197 37.54 -2.53 -6.68
CA ALA A 197 36.72 -2.34 -5.48
C ALA A 197 35.34 -1.76 -5.86
N TYR A 198 35.32 -0.71 -6.69
CA TYR A 198 34.10 -0.11 -7.20
C TYR A 198 33.27 -1.10 -8.02
N SER A 199 33.89 -1.89 -8.91
CA SER A 199 33.18 -2.89 -9.72
C SER A 199 32.51 -3.97 -8.85
N ALA A 200 33.17 -4.42 -7.78
CA ALA A 200 32.62 -5.36 -6.81
C ALA A 200 31.48 -4.73 -6.00
N GLY A 201 31.67 -3.50 -5.50
CA GLY A 201 30.65 -2.75 -4.77
C GLY A 201 29.42 -2.43 -5.62
N ARG A 202 29.61 -2.11 -6.90
CA ARG A 202 28.54 -1.89 -7.89
C ARG A 202 27.70 -3.15 -8.10
N LEU A 203 28.35 -4.31 -8.27
CA LEU A 203 27.67 -5.60 -8.41
C LEU A 203 26.86 -5.94 -7.15
N ASP A 204 27.41 -5.66 -5.97
CA ASP A 204 26.70 -5.92 -4.71
C ASP A 204 25.58 -4.92 -4.45
N PHE A 205 25.72 -3.65 -4.84
CA PHE A 205 24.63 -2.70 -4.85
C PHE A 205 23.51 -3.15 -5.79
N GLN A 206 23.83 -3.56 -7.02
CA GLN A 206 22.84 -4.06 -7.97
C GLN A 206 22.12 -5.29 -7.41
N LYS A 207 22.84 -6.25 -6.79
CA LYS A 207 22.23 -7.40 -6.13
C LYS A 207 21.33 -7.00 -4.96
N LYS A 208 21.81 -6.14 -4.05
CA LYS A 208 21.05 -5.66 -2.87
C LYS A 208 19.84 -4.84 -3.28
N HIS A 209 19.98 -3.96 -4.28
CA HIS A 209 18.90 -3.18 -4.86
C HIS A 209 17.87 -4.10 -5.53
N VAL A 210 18.31 -5.07 -6.35
CA VAL A 210 17.42 -6.08 -6.94
C VAL A 210 16.76 -6.96 -5.89
N GLN A 211 17.43 -7.28 -4.79
CA GLN A 211 16.85 -8.08 -3.70
C GLN A 211 15.85 -7.28 -2.85
N ALA A 212 16.14 -6.00 -2.56
CA ALA A 212 15.20 -5.06 -1.97
C ALA A 212 13.98 -4.83 -2.90
N TRP A 213 14.19 -4.87 -4.23
CA TRP A 213 13.18 -4.76 -5.27
C TRP A 213 12.32 -6.04 -5.40
N MET A 214 12.93 -7.23 -5.38
CA MET A 214 12.25 -8.53 -5.43
C MET A 214 11.41 -8.80 -4.16
N ASN A 215 11.82 -8.26 -3.01
CA ASN A 215 11.09 -8.39 -1.76
C ASN A 215 9.92 -7.39 -1.62
N GLY A 216 9.64 -6.54 -2.62
CA GLY A 216 8.65 -5.48 -2.51
C GLY A 216 8.07 -4.94 -3.82
N THR A 217 7.41 -5.80 -4.60
CA THR A 217 6.30 -5.51 -5.55
C THR A 217 6.20 -4.08 -6.14
N GLU A 218 6.67 -3.88 -7.40
CA GLU A 218 6.00 -3.10 -8.47
C GLU A 218 6.70 -3.20 -9.86
N PRO A 219 6.05 -2.81 -11.00
CA PRO A 219 6.37 -3.29 -12.33
C PRO A 219 7.57 -2.60 -13.00
N VAL A 220 8.10 -3.31 -14.00
CA VAL A 220 9.21 -2.92 -14.87
C VAL A 220 8.86 -1.62 -15.63
N PRO A 221 9.67 -0.56 -15.56
CA PRO A 221 9.63 0.48 -16.60
C PRO A 221 10.20 -0.13 -17.89
N VAL A 222 9.34 -0.20 -18.92
CA VAL A 222 9.73 -0.55 -20.30
C VAL A 222 10.47 0.61 -20.93
#